data_AF-A0A949CYS5-F1
#
_entry.id   AF-A0A949CYS5-F1
#
_cell.length_a   1.000
_cell.length_b   1.000
_cell.length_c   1.000
_cell.angle_alpha   90.00
_cell.angle_beta   90.00
_cell.angle_gamma   90.00
#
_symmetry.space_group_name_H-M   'P 1'
#
loop_
_entity.id
_entity.type
_entity.pdbx_description
1 polymer ?
#
loop_
_entity_poly.entity_id
_entity_poly.type
_entity_poly.pdbx_seq_one_letter_code
_entity_poly.pdbx_strand_id
1 'polypeptide(L)'
;MTSRRDFFRLASIAGGAVAASAVSRVALAALPEPVIQTSPDTMPPLVPNTGRSYNPVVTLNGWTLPWRMNNGVKEFHLVAEPVVREMAPGFKAHLWGYNGQSPGPTIEVVEGDRVRIFVTNKLPEHTSIHWHGQRLPNGMDGVAGLNQPAIQPGKTFVYEFVARRPGTFMYHPHADEMTQMAMGMMGFWVTHPKAKHPLIDEVNRDFCFLLNAYDIDPGSYTPKIMTMLDFNLWSWNSRIFPGIDSLNVRLNDKVRIRIGNLTMTNHPIHLHGHEFLVTGTDGGPTPKSTRWYEVTTDVAVGQMRQIEFLADEEGDWAFHCHKSHHTMNAMGHNVPTLIGVDHRGIAKKINSLIPDYMVMGERGMADMTEMEMPIPDNTAPMMTGEGPFGSVEMGGMFSVLKVRRDQKPGDYSNPGWFKHPEGTVAHEYAGPLAEPARFKSEGGQSMPRSQKPLTSTEVKVRKPSGGHDNH
;
A
#
# COMPACT_ATOMS: atom_id res chain seq x y z
N MET A 1 -44.83 33.78 31.89
CA MET A 1 -44.70 35.21 31.53
C MET A 1 -43.23 35.58 31.59
N THR A 2 -42.59 35.70 30.43
CA THR A 2 -41.22 36.19 30.28
C THR A 2 -41.23 37.71 30.12
N SER A 3 -40.35 38.40 30.85
CA SER A 3 -40.08 39.83 30.66
C SER A 3 -38.68 39.99 30.06
N ARG A 4 -38.60 40.65 28.90
CA ARG A 4 -37.40 40.85 28.05
C ARG A 4 -36.36 41.83 28.64
N ARG A 5 -36.32 42.04 29.96
CA ARG A 5 -35.47 43.08 30.59
C ARG A 5 -34.35 42.57 31.51
N ASP A 6 -34.31 41.27 31.80
CA ASP A 6 -33.33 40.71 32.74
C ASP A 6 -32.11 40.04 32.08
N PHE A 7 -32.03 40.05 30.74
CA PHE A 7 -30.92 39.38 30.03
C PHE A 7 -29.66 40.25 29.83
N PHE A 8 -29.70 41.55 30.13
CA PHE A 8 -28.61 42.48 29.79
C PHE A 8 -27.86 43.14 30.97
N ARG A 9 -27.96 42.60 32.20
CA ARG A 9 -27.28 43.20 33.38
C ARG A 9 -26.22 42.34 34.07
N LEU A 10 -25.74 41.28 33.44
CA LEU A 10 -24.67 40.41 33.98
C LEU A 10 -23.41 40.39 33.08
N ALA A 11 -23.11 41.52 32.41
CA ALA A 11 -21.95 41.64 31.52
C ALA A 11 -20.90 42.67 31.98
N SER A 12 -20.93 43.14 33.22
CA SER A 12 -19.94 44.13 33.67
C SER A 12 -19.53 43.95 35.13
N ILE A 13 -18.27 43.54 35.29
CA ILE A 13 -17.35 43.73 36.43
C ILE A 13 -17.20 42.56 37.40
N ALA A 14 -15.98 41.98 37.35
CA ALA A 14 -15.22 41.14 38.30
C ALA A 14 -14.89 39.78 37.66
N GLY A 15 -13.71 39.54 37.08
CA GLY A 15 -12.38 39.82 37.64
C GLY A 15 -11.78 38.52 38.16
N GLY A 16 -11.39 37.61 37.26
CA GLY A 16 -10.77 36.32 37.61
C GLY A 16 -10.18 35.66 36.37
N ALA A 17 -8.86 35.45 36.39
CA ALA A 17 -8.03 35.14 35.24
C ALA A 17 -8.45 33.88 34.46
N VAL A 18 -8.94 34.07 33.23
CA VAL A 18 -8.82 33.05 32.19
C VAL A 18 -7.46 33.29 31.53
N ALA A 19 -6.50 32.43 31.80
CA ALA A 19 -5.25 32.35 31.06
C ALA A 19 -5.56 31.88 29.63
N ALA A 20 -6.08 32.78 28.81
CA ALA A 20 -6.05 32.65 27.37
C ALA A 20 -4.56 32.66 27.00
N SER A 21 -4.06 31.49 26.61
CA SER A 21 -2.71 31.31 26.11
C SER A 21 -2.46 32.27 24.96
N ALA A 22 -1.85 33.41 25.28
CA ALA A 22 -1.22 34.27 24.31
C ALA A 22 -0.06 33.45 23.72
N VAL A 23 -0.36 32.71 22.65
CA VAL A 23 0.67 32.24 21.72
C VAL A 23 1.33 33.52 21.23
N SER A 24 2.49 33.83 21.82
CA SER A 24 3.29 34.98 21.48
C SER A 24 3.42 35.06 19.96
N ARG A 25 3.13 36.22 19.38
CA ARG A 25 3.35 36.48 17.94
C ARG A 25 4.80 36.26 17.50
N VAL A 26 5.73 36.05 18.45
CA VAL A 26 7.13 35.66 18.22
C VAL A 26 7.30 34.14 18.01
N ALA A 27 6.37 33.30 18.48
CA ALA A 27 6.40 31.84 18.25
C ALA A 27 5.95 31.44 16.82
N LEU A 28 5.37 32.38 16.07
CA LEU A 28 5.04 32.25 14.64
C LEU A 28 6.15 32.74 13.71
N ALA A 29 7.36 33.00 14.22
CA ALA A 29 8.56 33.14 13.40
C ALA A 29 9.19 31.75 13.18
N ALA A 30 8.98 31.01 12.09
CA ALA A 30 8.12 31.13 10.92
C ALA A 30 7.77 29.68 10.58
N LEU A 31 6.58 29.17 10.89
CA LEU A 31 6.17 27.81 10.51
C LEU A 31 6.52 27.59 9.02
N PRO A 32 7.27 26.55 8.63
CA PRO A 32 7.57 26.33 7.21
C PRO A 32 6.25 26.21 6.44
N GLU A 33 6.14 26.85 5.28
CA GLU A 33 4.92 26.73 4.48
C GLU A 33 4.70 25.26 4.11
N PRO A 34 3.50 24.70 4.34
CA PRO A 34 3.25 23.31 3.99
C PRO A 34 3.24 23.17 2.47
N VAL A 35 4.11 22.31 1.95
CA VAL A 35 4.02 21.88 0.55
C VAL A 35 2.96 20.79 0.48
N ILE A 36 2.04 20.92 -0.46
CA ILE A 36 0.96 19.98 -0.72
C ILE A 36 1.14 19.41 -2.12
N GLN A 37 0.97 18.10 -2.26
CA GLN A 37 0.94 17.42 -3.56
C GLN A 37 -0.28 16.52 -3.61
N THR A 38 -0.99 16.50 -4.72
CA THR A 38 -2.22 15.71 -4.91
C THR A 38 -2.19 14.84 -6.17
N SER A 39 -1.19 14.99 -7.03
CA SER A 39 -1.02 14.12 -8.20
C SER A 39 -0.86 12.65 -7.78
N PRO A 40 -1.47 11.69 -8.50
CA PRO A 40 -1.26 10.27 -8.26
C PRO A 40 0.07 9.74 -8.80
N ASP A 41 0.87 10.55 -9.50
CA ASP A 41 2.04 10.09 -10.25
C ASP A 41 3.29 10.00 -9.37
N THR A 42 4.25 9.16 -9.75
CA THR A 42 5.57 9.14 -9.11
C THR A 42 6.29 10.46 -9.35
N MET A 43 6.66 11.16 -8.28
CA MET A 43 7.54 12.32 -8.41
C MET A 43 9.02 11.91 -8.45
N PRO A 44 9.83 12.58 -9.28
CA PRO A 44 11.29 12.43 -9.22
C PRO A 44 11.82 12.74 -7.82
N PRO A 45 12.90 12.07 -7.41
CA PRO A 45 13.43 12.24 -6.07
C PRO A 45 14.04 13.63 -5.86
N LEU A 46 13.98 14.14 -4.63
CA LEU A 46 14.59 15.44 -4.28
C LEU A 46 16.08 15.28 -4.00
N VAL A 47 16.90 15.76 -4.94
CA VAL A 47 18.36 15.73 -4.81
C VAL A 47 18.84 16.85 -3.85
N PRO A 48 19.67 16.56 -2.84
CA PRO A 48 20.15 17.57 -1.89
C PRO A 48 20.97 18.66 -2.59
N ASN A 49 20.61 19.92 -2.37
CA ASN A 49 21.37 21.08 -2.85
C ASN A 49 22.37 21.64 -1.81
N THR A 50 22.46 21.03 -0.62
CA THR A 50 23.26 21.51 0.53
C THR A 50 24.60 20.79 0.72
N GLY A 51 25.06 20.01 -0.27
CA GLY A 51 26.40 19.40 -0.29
C GLY A 51 26.56 18.11 0.54
N ARG A 52 25.58 17.69 1.34
CA ARG A 52 25.54 16.33 1.90
C ARG A 52 24.95 15.38 0.88
N SER A 53 25.82 14.67 0.18
CA SER A 53 25.42 13.65 -0.78
C SER A 53 24.82 12.45 -0.06
N TYR A 54 23.54 12.19 -0.30
CA TYR A 54 22.92 10.86 -0.09
C TYR A 54 22.27 10.43 -1.40
N ASN A 55 21.97 9.14 -1.53
CA ASN A 55 21.25 8.60 -2.68
C ASN A 55 19.74 8.70 -2.44
N PRO A 56 19.01 9.64 -3.04
CA PRO A 56 17.59 9.83 -2.75
C PRO A 56 16.75 8.61 -3.14
N VAL A 57 15.67 8.37 -2.42
CA VAL A 57 14.72 7.28 -2.75
C VAL A 57 13.60 7.76 -3.65
N VAL A 58 13.05 6.84 -4.45
CA VAL A 58 11.82 7.06 -5.22
C VAL A 58 10.66 6.33 -4.55
N THR A 59 9.68 7.10 -4.11
CA THR A 59 8.41 6.55 -3.62
C THR A 59 7.46 6.39 -4.80
N LEU A 60 7.11 5.15 -5.12
CA LEU A 60 6.24 4.85 -6.26
C LEU A 60 4.87 5.52 -6.07
N ASN A 61 4.42 6.31 -7.04
CA ASN A 61 3.20 7.13 -6.95
C ASN A 61 3.16 8.07 -5.72
N GLY A 62 4.34 8.46 -5.23
CA GLY A 62 4.51 9.35 -4.08
C GLY A 62 5.64 10.35 -4.30
N TRP A 63 6.08 10.97 -3.22
CA TRP A 63 7.06 12.07 -3.26
C TRP A 63 7.79 12.26 -1.93
N THR A 64 8.92 12.95 -1.95
CA THR A 64 9.72 13.27 -0.75
C THR A 64 9.26 14.58 -0.12
N LEU A 65 9.09 14.61 1.20
CA LEU A 65 8.70 15.80 1.95
C LEU A 65 9.82 16.86 1.89
N PRO A 66 9.55 18.06 1.36
CA PRO A 66 10.52 19.14 1.34
C PRO A 66 10.84 19.63 2.74
N TRP A 67 12.03 20.17 2.88
CA TRP A 67 12.55 20.67 4.14
C TRP A 67 13.37 21.92 3.91
N ARG A 68 13.61 22.66 4.99
CA ARG A 68 14.55 23.79 5.01
C ARG A 68 15.54 23.63 6.16
N MET A 69 16.73 24.21 6.02
CA MET A 69 17.63 24.38 7.16
C MET A 69 17.23 25.62 7.96
N ASN A 70 17.17 25.49 9.29
CA ASN A 70 17.05 26.62 10.21
C ASN A 70 17.98 26.41 11.41
N ASN A 71 19.04 27.23 11.53
CA ASN A 71 20.01 27.17 12.62
C ASN A 71 20.57 25.76 12.89
N GLY A 72 20.95 25.03 11.83
CA GLY A 72 21.49 23.67 11.94
C GLY A 72 20.46 22.58 12.21
N VAL A 73 19.17 22.90 12.19
CA VAL A 73 18.04 21.96 12.31
C VAL A 73 17.36 21.81 10.96
N LYS A 74 17.08 20.55 10.57
CA LYS A 74 16.33 20.21 9.37
C LYS A 74 14.84 20.28 9.68
N GLU A 75 14.16 21.29 9.16
CA GLU A 75 12.75 21.55 9.45
C GLU A 75 11.83 21.01 8.36
N PHE A 76 10.79 20.30 8.78
CA PHE A 76 9.72 19.76 7.95
C PHE A 76 8.36 20.27 8.43
N HIS A 77 7.38 20.37 7.52
CA HIS A 77 5.99 20.62 7.88
C HIS A 77 5.08 19.53 7.30
N LEU A 78 4.53 18.74 8.20
CA LEU A 78 3.60 17.66 7.89
C LEU A 78 2.18 18.09 8.29
N VAL A 79 1.21 17.88 7.41
CA VAL A 79 -0.18 18.31 7.61
C VAL A 79 -1.08 17.09 7.52
N ALA A 80 -1.66 16.67 8.64
CA ALA A 80 -2.67 15.61 8.66
C ALA A 80 -4.01 16.17 8.18
N GLU A 81 -4.58 15.63 7.11
CA GLU A 81 -5.82 16.16 6.52
C GLU A 81 -6.61 15.09 5.74
N PRO A 82 -7.93 15.29 5.52
CA PRO A 82 -8.67 14.49 4.55
C PRO A 82 -8.12 14.68 3.13
N VAL A 83 -8.00 13.58 2.37
CA VAL A 83 -7.45 13.55 1.02
C VAL A 83 -8.31 12.70 0.09
N VAL A 84 -8.25 12.99 -1.20
CA VAL A 84 -8.84 12.12 -2.24
C VAL A 84 -7.69 11.43 -2.97
N ARG A 85 -7.64 10.11 -2.90
CA ARG A 85 -6.63 9.29 -3.56
C ARG A 85 -7.28 8.54 -4.71
N GLU A 86 -6.86 8.82 -5.93
CA GLU A 86 -7.14 7.88 -7.02
C GLU A 86 -6.31 6.62 -6.75
N MET A 87 -6.95 5.45 -6.67
CA MET A 87 -6.28 4.17 -6.44
C MET A 87 -5.92 3.48 -7.76
N ALA A 88 -6.78 3.62 -8.76
CA ALA A 88 -6.58 3.22 -10.15
C ALA A 88 -7.43 4.12 -11.07
N PRO A 89 -7.19 4.16 -12.39
CA PRO A 89 -7.98 4.99 -13.30
C PRO A 89 -9.50 4.78 -13.12
N GLY A 90 -10.23 5.86 -12.82
CA GLY A 90 -11.68 5.81 -12.59
C GLY A 90 -12.11 5.35 -11.19
N PHE A 91 -11.19 4.98 -10.30
CA PHE A 91 -11.47 4.57 -8.92
C PHE A 91 -10.75 5.45 -7.89
N LYS A 92 -11.53 6.16 -7.08
CA LYS A 92 -11.09 7.11 -6.06
C LYS A 92 -11.57 6.71 -4.68
N ALA A 93 -10.70 6.91 -3.70
CA ALA A 93 -10.99 6.73 -2.29
C ALA A 93 -10.87 8.07 -1.54
N HIS A 94 -11.83 8.33 -0.65
CA HIS A 94 -11.78 9.40 0.34
C HIS A 94 -11.05 8.85 1.57
N LEU A 95 -9.80 9.29 1.72
CA LEU A 95 -8.86 8.80 2.73
C LEU A 95 -8.47 9.95 3.66
N TRP A 96 -7.71 9.65 4.69
CA TRP A 96 -6.95 10.62 5.45
C TRP A 96 -5.46 10.39 5.20
N GLY A 97 -4.71 11.47 5.13
CA GLY A 97 -3.31 11.40 4.72
C GLY A 97 -2.50 12.57 5.24
N TYR A 98 -1.35 12.76 4.63
CA TYR A 98 -0.47 13.87 4.94
C TYR A 98 -0.11 14.65 3.68
N ASN A 99 -0.19 15.98 3.76
CA ASN A 99 0.23 16.90 2.71
C ASN A 99 -0.41 16.60 1.33
N GLY A 100 -1.70 16.25 1.33
CA GLY A 100 -2.48 15.99 0.11
C GLY A 100 -2.47 14.54 -0.41
N GLN A 101 -1.76 13.59 0.21
CA GLN A 101 -1.74 12.18 -0.22
C GLN A 101 -1.86 11.17 0.92
N SER A 102 -2.30 9.96 0.56
CA SER A 102 -2.18 8.74 1.35
C SER A 102 -1.46 7.68 0.49
N PRO A 103 -0.37 7.06 0.99
CA PRO A 103 0.43 7.50 2.13
C PRO A 103 0.93 8.94 1.97
N GLY A 104 1.34 9.52 3.09
CA GLY A 104 2.01 10.80 3.12
C GLY A 104 3.41 10.75 2.50
N PRO A 105 4.04 11.92 2.32
CA PRO A 105 5.34 12.03 1.69
C PRO A 105 6.45 11.34 2.48
N THR A 106 7.44 10.81 1.76
CA THR A 106 8.62 10.18 2.37
C THR A 106 9.50 11.24 3.03
N ILE A 107 9.83 11.03 4.31
CA ILE A 107 10.77 11.89 5.03
C ILE A 107 12.18 11.31 4.85
N GLU A 108 13.06 12.07 4.20
CA GLU A 108 14.46 11.69 4.02
C GLU A 108 15.39 12.54 4.88
N VAL A 109 16.27 11.89 5.65
CA VAL A 109 17.24 12.53 6.54
C VAL A 109 18.58 11.84 6.44
N VAL A 110 19.64 12.49 6.91
CA VAL A 110 20.96 11.87 7.06
C VAL A 110 21.21 11.57 8.53
N GLU A 111 21.88 10.45 8.80
CA GLU A 111 22.32 10.08 10.14
C GLU A 111 23.05 11.25 10.83
N GLY A 112 22.59 11.58 12.04
CA GLY A 112 23.08 12.71 12.84
C GLY A 112 22.34 14.03 12.58
N ASP A 113 21.41 14.11 11.62
CA ASP A 113 20.56 15.28 11.45
C ASP A 113 19.71 15.51 12.71
N ARG A 114 19.73 16.74 13.23
CA ARG A 114 18.71 17.23 14.16
C ARG A 114 17.51 17.64 13.33
N VAL A 115 16.40 16.95 13.53
CA VAL A 115 15.14 17.17 12.80
C VAL A 115 14.18 17.93 13.69
N ARG A 116 13.38 18.80 13.08
CA ARG A 116 12.21 19.44 13.70
C ARG A 116 11.03 19.33 12.75
N ILE A 117 9.97 18.70 13.20
CA ILE A 117 8.81 18.39 12.37
C ILE A 117 7.61 19.08 12.99
N PHE A 118 7.09 20.07 12.28
CA PHE A 118 5.83 20.71 12.61
C PHE A 118 4.71 19.83 12.08
N VAL A 119 3.81 19.38 12.95
CA VAL A 119 2.67 18.54 12.59
C VAL A 119 1.39 19.31 12.84
N THR A 120 0.74 19.74 11.76
CA THR A 120 -0.54 20.47 11.81
C THR A 120 -1.69 19.49 11.60
N ASN A 121 -2.64 19.48 12.53
CA ASN A 121 -3.83 18.64 12.43
C ASN A 121 -4.99 19.42 11.79
N LYS A 122 -5.43 19.01 10.60
CA LYS A 122 -6.67 19.48 9.94
C LYS A 122 -7.75 18.39 9.85
N LEU A 123 -7.56 17.26 10.53
CA LEU A 123 -8.59 16.23 10.64
C LEU A 123 -9.78 16.73 11.50
N PRO A 124 -10.96 16.10 11.37
CA PRO A 124 -12.10 16.41 12.23
C PRO A 124 -11.90 15.96 13.70
N GLU A 125 -10.84 15.20 13.99
CA GLU A 125 -10.55 14.67 15.32
C GLU A 125 -9.08 14.81 15.73
N HIS A 126 -8.77 14.47 16.97
CA HIS A 126 -7.42 14.50 17.50
C HIS A 126 -6.48 13.51 16.80
N THR A 127 -5.19 13.84 16.68
CA THR A 127 -4.19 12.94 16.10
C THR A 127 -2.88 13.00 16.89
N SER A 128 -1.90 12.20 16.49
CA SER A 128 -0.51 12.24 16.91
C SER A 128 0.33 11.57 15.83
N ILE A 129 1.66 11.56 15.94
CA ILE A 129 2.51 10.80 15.01
C ILE A 129 3.56 10.03 15.79
N HIS A 130 3.54 8.71 15.63
CA HIS A 130 4.60 7.80 16.03
C HIS A 130 5.61 7.61 14.90
N TRP A 131 6.89 7.63 15.27
CA TRP A 131 8.03 7.51 14.35
C TRP A 131 8.58 6.08 14.38
N HIS A 132 7.83 5.16 13.78
CA HIS A 132 8.07 3.72 13.83
C HIS A 132 9.52 3.33 13.52
N GLY A 133 10.22 2.82 14.53
CA GLY A 133 11.62 2.36 14.44
C GLY A 133 12.68 3.43 14.72
N GLN A 134 12.29 4.69 14.97
CA GLN A 134 13.22 5.74 15.39
C GLN A 134 13.67 5.56 16.85
N ARG A 135 14.92 5.92 17.12
CA ARG A 135 15.47 6.00 18.48
C ARG A 135 15.48 7.46 18.93
N LEU A 136 14.48 7.85 19.71
CA LEU A 136 14.19 9.24 20.06
C LEU A 136 13.98 9.43 21.58
N PRO A 137 13.99 10.67 22.10
CA PRO A 137 13.57 10.94 23.48
C PRO A 137 12.12 10.51 23.70
N ASN A 138 11.82 9.93 24.88
CA ASN A 138 10.52 9.33 25.15
C ASN A 138 9.32 10.27 24.87
N GLY A 139 9.41 11.56 25.22
CA GLY A 139 8.34 12.53 24.97
C GLY A 139 8.12 12.93 23.49
N MET A 140 8.94 12.43 22.56
CA MET A 140 8.81 12.64 21.12
C MET A 140 8.24 11.42 20.39
N ASP A 141 7.81 10.39 21.13
CA ASP A 141 7.47 9.08 20.56
C ASP A 141 6.09 9.04 19.88
N GLY A 142 5.19 9.97 20.17
CA GLY A 142 3.94 10.06 19.42
C GLY A 142 2.73 9.35 20.00
N VAL A 143 2.84 8.56 21.07
CA VAL A 143 1.69 7.88 21.65
C VAL A 143 0.86 8.87 22.49
N ALA A 144 -0.32 9.20 22.00
CA ALA A 144 -1.22 10.14 22.67
C ALA A 144 -1.71 9.57 24.01
N GLY A 145 -1.66 10.36 25.07
CA GLY A 145 -2.04 9.95 26.43
C GLY A 145 -0.95 9.19 27.20
N LEU A 146 0.06 8.65 26.54
CA LEU A 146 1.21 7.99 27.17
C LEU A 146 2.45 8.88 27.21
N ASN A 147 2.95 9.27 26.03
CA ASN A 147 4.20 10.03 25.90
C ASN A 147 3.97 11.52 25.68
N GLN A 148 2.79 11.89 25.17
CA GLN A 148 2.42 13.27 24.89
C GLN A 148 0.90 13.49 24.94
N PRO A 149 0.43 14.75 25.04
CA PRO A 149 -0.94 15.09 24.71
C PRO A 149 -1.25 14.87 23.22
N ALA A 150 -2.52 14.60 22.91
CA ALA A 150 -2.98 14.55 21.53
C ALA A 150 -2.98 15.93 20.85
N ILE A 151 -2.70 15.95 19.55
CA ILE A 151 -2.78 17.12 18.70
C ILE A 151 -4.26 17.35 18.36
N GLN A 152 -4.88 18.31 19.03
CA GLN A 152 -6.28 18.65 18.78
C GLN A 152 -6.50 19.24 17.37
N PRO A 153 -7.71 19.16 16.79
CA PRO A 153 -8.02 19.81 15.52
C PRO A 153 -7.60 21.28 15.46
N GLY A 154 -6.98 21.67 14.35
CA GLY A 154 -6.45 23.02 14.11
C GLY A 154 -5.20 23.37 14.92
N LYS A 155 -4.62 22.44 15.68
CA LYS A 155 -3.38 22.66 16.44
C LYS A 155 -2.17 22.10 15.70
N THR A 156 -1.02 22.67 16.03
CA THR A 156 0.28 22.25 15.52
C THR A 156 1.17 21.83 16.69
N PHE A 157 1.76 20.65 16.60
CA PHE A 157 2.77 20.18 17.55
C PHE A 157 4.14 20.13 16.87
N VAL A 158 5.20 20.11 17.68
CA VAL A 158 6.59 20.07 17.21
C VAL A 158 7.25 18.82 17.75
N TYR A 159 7.76 17.99 16.85
CA TYR A 159 8.62 16.86 17.18
C TYR A 159 10.06 17.24 16.89
N GLU A 160 10.97 17.08 17.86
CA GLU A 160 12.36 17.44 17.67
C GLU A 160 13.30 16.39 18.27
N PHE A 161 14.12 15.76 17.43
CA PHE A 161 15.06 14.73 17.84
C PHE A 161 16.23 14.61 16.85
N VAL A 162 17.15 13.69 17.11
CA VAL A 162 18.29 13.41 16.22
C VAL A 162 18.05 12.08 15.52
N ALA A 163 18.22 12.02 14.20
CA ALA A 163 18.16 10.78 13.43
C ALA A 163 19.42 9.93 13.71
N ARG A 164 19.35 9.01 14.68
CA ARG A 164 20.55 8.39 15.27
C ARG A 164 21.18 7.26 14.45
N ARG A 165 20.45 6.67 13.50
CA ARG A 165 20.89 5.48 12.78
C ARG A 165 20.32 5.42 11.36
N PRO A 166 21.08 4.92 10.38
CA PRO A 166 20.57 4.69 9.05
C PRO A 166 19.59 3.52 9.00
N GLY A 167 18.67 3.55 8.06
CA GLY A 167 17.68 2.49 7.86
C GLY A 167 16.41 2.95 7.17
N THR A 168 15.52 1.99 6.95
CA THR A 168 14.15 2.22 6.47
C THR A 168 13.19 2.12 7.65
N PHE A 169 12.33 3.11 7.78
CA PHE A 169 11.39 3.30 8.87
C PHE A 169 10.06 3.81 8.32
N MET A 170 9.08 3.95 9.21
CA MET A 170 7.76 4.48 8.86
C MET A 170 7.37 5.56 9.85
N TYR A 171 6.31 6.28 9.55
CA TYR A 171 5.58 7.07 10.52
C TYR A 171 4.08 6.88 10.32
N HIS A 172 3.33 6.91 11.40
CA HIS A 172 1.88 6.68 11.39
C HIS A 172 1.26 7.28 12.66
N PRO A 173 -0.04 7.53 12.69
CA PRO A 173 -0.67 8.05 13.89
C PRO A 173 -0.69 7.01 15.00
N HIS A 174 -0.70 7.51 16.23
CA HIS A 174 -0.89 6.70 17.44
C HIS A 174 -1.91 7.38 18.37
N ALA A 175 -2.95 7.89 17.72
CA ALA A 175 -4.17 8.49 18.27
C ALA A 175 -5.31 8.03 17.34
N ASP A 176 -6.41 7.55 17.92
CA ASP A 176 -7.47 6.80 17.23
C ASP A 176 -6.94 5.92 16.09
N GLU A 177 -6.00 5.03 16.43
CA GLU A 177 -5.25 4.24 15.45
C GLU A 177 -6.19 3.41 14.57
N MET A 178 -7.29 2.90 15.13
CA MET A 178 -8.29 2.14 14.39
C MET A 178 -8.84 2.94 13.20
N THR A 179 -9.35 4.16 13.46
CA THR A 179 -9.90 5.01 12.41
C THR A 179 -8.80 5.53 11.47
N GLN A 180 -7.73 6.09 12.02
CA GLN A 180 -6.75 6.83 11.22
C GLN A 180 -5.91 5.91 10.32
N MET A 181 -5.55 4.72 10.82
CA MET A 181 -4.86 3.71 9.99
C MET A 181 -5.78 3.14 8.92
N ALA A 182 -7.03 2.82 9.25
CA ALA A 182 -8.00 2.31 8.28
C ALA A 182 -8.33 3.33 7.18
N MET A 183 -8.25 4.63 7.52
CA MET A 183 -8.38 5.73 6.56
C MET A 183 -7.09 6.00 5.76
N GLY A 184 -6.00 5.26 5.99
CA GLY A 184 -4.78 5.30 5.16
C GLY A 184 -3.67 6.22 5.67
N MET A 185 -3.71 6.68 6.91
CA MET A 185 -2.69 7.60 7.43
C MET A 185 -1.39 6.88 7.78
N MET A 186 -0.39 6.99 6.90
CA MET A 186 0.97 6.49 7.13
C MET A 186 1.95 7.16 6.18
N GLY A 187 3.24 6.96 6.36
CA GLY A 187 4.27 7.37 5.39
C GLY A 187 5.64 6.79 5.71
N PHE A 188 6.58 6.98 4.79
CA PHE A 188 7.94 6.46 4.95
C PHE A 188 8.86 7.43 5.67
N TRP A 189 9.86 6.84 6.32
CA TRP A 189 11.03 7.54 6.79
C TRP A 189 12.29 6.80 6.34
N VAL A 190 13.22 7.50 5.69
CA VAL A 190 14.53 6.95 5.31
C VAL A 190 15.63 7.79 5.97
N THR A 191 16.43 7.13 6.80
CA THR A 191 17.68 7.72 7.31
C THR A 191 18.83 7.18 6.48
N HIS A 192 19.45 8.06 5.69
CA HIS A 192 20.65 7.77 4.91
C HIS A 192 21.89 7.75 5.80
N PRO A 193 22.89 6.91 5.51
CA PRO A 193 24.14 6.92 6.27
C PRO A 193 24.90 8.22 6.02
N LYS A 194 25.57 8.76 7.04
CA LYS A 194 26.33 10.02 6.93
C LYS A 194 27.55 9.92 6.00
N ALA A 195 28.10 8.72 5.88
CA ALA A 195 29.24 8.39 5.04
C ALA A 195 29.07 6.96 4.51
N LYS A 196 30.00 6.51 3.66
CA LYS A 196 30.04 5.12 3.21
C LYS A 196 29.96 4.17 4.40
N HIS A 197 28.97 3.29 4.39
CA HIS A 197 28.66 2.43 5.53
C HIS A 197 29.01 0.97 5.18
N PRO A 198 29.68 0.21 6.07
CA PRO A 198 30.15 -1.14 5.76
C PRO A 198 29.02 -2.14 5.45
N LEU A 199 27.82 -1.87 5.94
CA LEU A 199 26.62 -2.69 5.72
C LEU A 199 25.63 -2.09 4.71
N ILE A 200 25.84 -0.89 4.19
CA ILE A 200 24.90 -0.29 3.23
C ILE A 200 25.68 -0.01 1.96
N ASP A 201 25.42 -0.81 0.95
CA ASP A 201 26.08 -0.64 -0.33
C ASP A 201 25.45 0.54 -1.10
N GLU A 202 26.21 1.16 -1.99
CA GLU A 202 25.67 2.13 -2.94
C GLU A 202 24.86 1.38 -4.01
N VAL A 203 23.77 2.01 -4.48
CA VAL A 203 22.85 1.44 -5.45
C VAL A 203 22.51 2.49 -6.51
N ASN A 204 22.19 2.04 -7.72
CA ASN A 204 21.82 2.91 -8.83
C ASN A 204 20.35 3.35 -8.73
N ARG A 205 19.49 2.49 -8.17
CA ARG A 205 18.06 2.75 -7.96
C ARG A 205 17.67 2.36 -6.54
N ASP A 206 16.90 3.21 -5.87
CA ASP A 206 16.41 2.97 -4.52
C ASP A 206 14.91 3.31 -4.49
N PHE A 207 14.06 2.30 -4.39
CA PHE A 207 12.60 2.44 -4.42
C PHE A 207 11.99 2.19 -3.04
N CYS A 208 10.86 2.82 -2.73
CA CYS A 208 10.08 2.53 -1.54
C CYS A 208 8.57 2.50 -1.78
N PHE A 209 7.87 1.56 -1.14
CA PHE A 209 6.40 1.51 -1.11
C PHE A 209 5.86 0.83 0.17
N LEU A 210 4.75 1.37 0.67
CA LEU A 210 4.02 0.89 1.83
C LEU A 210 2.89 0.00 1.36
N LEU A 211 2.65 -1.05 2.11
CA LEU A 211 1.54 -1.96 1.90
C LEU A 211 0.33 -1.43 2.69
N ASN A 212 -0.79 -1.33 1.98
CA ASN A 212 -2.07 -0.84 2.48
C ASN A 212 -3.17 -1.87 2.19
N ALA A 213 -4.19 -1.91 3.04
CA ALA A 213 -5.38 -2.71 2.81
C ALA A 213 -6.62 -1.88 3.16
N TYR A 214 -7.67 -2.01 2.35
CA TYR A 214 -8.93 -1.29 2.52
C TYR A 214 -10.11 -2.21 2.28
N ASP A 215 -11.25 -1.84 2.86
CA ASP A 215 -12.55 -2.42 2.56
C ASP A 215 -13.44 -1.31 2.00
N ILE A 216 -13.59 -1.27 0.67
CA ILE A 216 -14.40 -0.26 -0.02
C ILE A 216 -15.41 -1.00 -0.89
N ASP A 217 -16.69 -0.84 -0.59
CA ASP A 217 -17.75 -1.42 -1.42
C ASP A 217 -17.72 -0.84 -2.85
N PRO A 218 -18.02 -1.64 -3.88
CA PRO A 218 -18.27 -1.13 -5.23
C PRO A 218 -19.27 0.04 -5.21
N GLY A 219 -18.92 1.16 -5.86
CA GLY A 219 -19.74 2.39 -5.82
C GLY A 219 -19.45 3.33 -4.65
N SER A 220 -18.75 2.87 -3.61
CA SER A 220 -18.37 3.69 -2.46
C SER A 220 -17.04 4.40 -2.69
N TYR A 221 -16.84 5.50 -1.98
CA TYR A 221 -15.58 6.25 -1.94
C TYR A 221 -14.86 6.08 -0.60
N THR A 222 -15.56 5.74 0.48
CA THR A 222 -15.00 5.75 1.82
C THR A 222 -14.80 4.32 2.32
N PRO A 223 -13.62 3.98 2.89
CA PRO A 223 -13.40 2.68 3.51
C PRO A 223 -14.33 2.40 4.70
N LYS A 224 -14.69 1.13 4.88
CA LYS A 224 -15.28 0.61 6.12
C LYS A 224 -14.21 0.50 7.19
N ILE A 225 -14.11 1.52 8.03
CA ILE A 225 -13.10 1.60 9.09
C ILE A 225 -13.22 0.51 10.17
N MET A 226 -14.40 -0.10 10.32
CA MET A 226 -14.65 -1.15 11.30
C MET A 226 -14.23 -2.55 10.82
N THR A 227 -13.72 -2.68 9.60
CA THR A 227 -13.26 -3.97 9.07
C THR A 227 -11.92 -4.36 9.69
N MET A 228 -11.90 -5.51 10.35
CA MET A 228 -10.73 -5.97 11.09
C MET A 228 -9.80 -6.84 10.26
N LEU A 229 -10.33 -7.86 9.55
CA LEU A 229 -9.50 -8.82 8.80
C LEU A 229 -10.03 -9.14 7.40
N ASP A 230 -11.27 -8.75 7.10
CA ASP A 230 -11.96 -9.08 5.85
C ASP A 230 -11.88 -7.93 4.84
N PHE A 231 -10.67 -7.44 4.60
CA PHE A 231 -10.42 -6.40 3.58
C PHE A 231 -10.79 -6.93 2.19
N ASN A 232 -11.03 -6.02 1.23
CA ASN A 232 -11.37 -6.34 -0.16
C ASN A 232 -10.46 -5.67 -1.21
N LEU A 233 -9.50 -4.84 -0.76
CA LEU A 233 -8.51 -4.18 -1.61
C LEU A 233 -7.13 -4.18 -0.95
N TRP A 234 -6.10 -4.51 -1.72
CA TRP A 234 -4.70 -4.56 -1.30
C TRP A 234 -3.89 -3.71 -2.25
N SER A 235 -3.16 -2.76 -1.69
CA SER A 235 -2.57 -1.66 -2.44
C SER A 235 -1.14 -1.38 -2.01
N TRP A 236 -0.39 -0.78 -2.93
CA TRP A 236 0.95 -0.25 -2.69
C TRP A 236 0.85 1.26 -2.75
N ASN A 237 1.28 1.96 -1.70
CA ASN A 237 1.12 3.42 -1.61
C ASN A 237 -0.32 3.88 -1.95
N SER A 238 -1.31 3.14 -1.44
CA SER A 238 -2.75 3.33 -1.71
C SER A 238 -3.10 3.40 -3.20
N ARG A 239 -2.33 2.71 -4.04
CA ARG A 239 -2.60 2.46 -5.46
C ARG A 239 -2.72 0.96 -5.69
N ILE A 240 -3.53 0.59 -6.67
CA ILE A 240 -3.74 -0.79 -7.09
C ILE A 240 -3.46 -0.88 -8.58
N PHE A 241 -3.00 -2.04 -9.06
CA PHE A 241 -2.85 -2.27 -10.49
C PHE A 241 -4.18 -2.08 -11.23
N PRO A 242 -4.21 -1.39 -12.40
CA PRO A 242 -3.09 -0.85 -13.19
C PRO A 242 -2.70 0.60 -12.86
N GLY A 243 -3.19 1.17 -11.76
CA GLY A 243 -2.87 2.54 -11.34
C GLY A 243 -1.50 2.72 -10.70
N ILE A 244 -0.87 1.66 -10.19
CA ILE A 244 0.49 1.74 -9.66
C ILE A 244 1.51 1.77 -10.80
N ASP A 245 2.51 2.64 -10.70
CA ASP A 245 3.58 2.79 -11.68
C ASP A 245 4.49 1.55 -11.70
N SER A 246 5.24 1.39 -12.79
CA SER A 246 6.28 0.35 -12.92
C SER A 246 7.61 0.78 -12.27
N LEU A 247 8.42 -0.20 -11.88
CA LEU A 247 9.80 0.04 -11.42
C LEU A 247 10.73 0.03 -12.64
N ASN A 248 11.15 1.20 -13.09
CA ASN A 248 11.94 1.34 -14.32
C ASN A 248 13.43 1.46 -14.00
N VAL A 249 14.23 0.53 -14.52
CA VAL A 249 15.67 0.44 -14.21
C VAL A 249 16.50 0.16 -15.46
N ARG A 250 17.79 0.48 -15.39
CA ARG A 250 18.73 0.15 -16.46
C ARG A 250 19.27 -1.27 -16.29
N LEU A 251 19.56 -1.94 -17.40
CA LEU A 251 20.36 -3.17 -17.38
C LEU A 251 21.67 -2.93 -16.61
N ASN A 252 21.96 -3.83 -15.66
CA ASN A 252 23.05 -3.79 -14.70
C ASN A 252 22.96 -2.70 -13.62
N ASP A 253 21.81 -2.04 -13.44
CA ASP A 253 21.59 -1.23 -12.24
C ASP A 253 21.61 -2.16 -11.01
N LYS A 254 22.37 -1.80 -9.98
CA LYS A 254 22.13 -2.35 -8.64
C LYS A 254 20.90 -1.66 -8.07
N VAL A 255 19.87 -2.43 -7.77
CA VAL A 255 18.56 -1.93 -7.34
C VAL A 255 18.34 -2.28 -5.87
N ARG A 256 17.83 -1.32 -5.10
CA ARG A 256 17.29 -1.52 -3.77
C ARG A 256 15.79 -1.28 -3.78
N ILE A 257 15.05 -2.15 -3.11
CA ILE A 257 13.62 -1.97 -2.85
C ILE A 257 13.39 -2.02 -1.33
N ARG A 258 12.67 -1.03 -0.83
CA ARG A 258 12.31 -0.84 0.59
C ARG A 258 10.80 -1.00 0.76
N ILE A 259 10.40 -1.96 1.58
CA ILE A 259 9.00 -2.36 1.72
C ILE A 259 8.62 -2.23 3.18
N GLY A 260 7.51 -1.56 3.45
CA GLY A 260 6.93 -1.48 4.79
C GLY A 260 5.51 -2.00 4.82
N ASN A 261 5.16 -2.71 5.90
CA ASN A 261 3.84 -3.29 6.05
C ASN A 261 3.15 -2.78 7.32
N LEU A 262 2.09 -2.00 7.14
CA LEU A 262 1.19 -1.57 8.21
C LEU A 262 -0.23 -2.14 8.04
N THR A 263 -0.42 -3.12 7.17
CA THR A 263 -1.67 -3.86 7.06
C THR A 263 -1.80 -4.88 8.20
N MET A 264 -2.99 -5.46 8.39
CA MET A 264 -3.25 -6.47 9.42
C MET A 264 -2.89 -7.91 8.99
N THR A 265 -2.14 -8.09 7.91
CA THR A 265 -1.67 -9.40 7.45
C THR A 265 -0.25 -9.33 6.88
N ASN A 266 0.44 -10.46 6.83
CA ASN A 266 1.75 -10.55 6.20
C ASN A 266 1.64 -10.57 4.66
N HIS A 267 2.70 -10.15 3.96
CA HIS A 267 2.76 -10.14 2.50
C HIS A 267 4.04 -10.80 2.00
N PRO A 268 3.96 -11.97 1.35
CA PRO A 268 5.09 -12.56 0.63
C PRO A 268 5.30 -11.79 -0.67
N ILE A 269 6.30 -10.91 -0.73
CA ILE A 269 6.59 -10.12 -1.93
C ILE A 269 7.57 -10.88 -2.83
N HIS A 270 7.15 -11.14 -4.06
CA HIS A 270 7.85 -11.95 -5.05
C HIS A 270 8.30 -11.11 -6.25
N LEU A 271 9.55 -11.33 -6.69
CA LEU A 271 10.12 -10.74 -7.89
C LEU A 271 10.44 -11.82 -8.92
N HIS A 272 9.94 -11.66 -10.14
CA HIS A 272 10.25 -12.54 -11.25
C HIS A 272 11.61 -12.18 -11.89
N GLY A 273 12.22 -13.16 -12.54
CA GLY A 273 13.45 -12.99 -13.34
C GLY A 273 14.73 -12.72 -12.55
N HIS A 274 14.66 -12.46 -11.24
CA HIS A 274 15.81 -12.09 -10.43
C HIS A 274 15.75 -12.75 -9.05
N GLU A 275 16.91 -13.17 -8.56
CA GLU A 275 17.14 -13.41 -7.14
C GLU A 275 17.59 -12.11 -6.46
N PHE A 276 17.17 -11.91 -5.22
CA PHE A 276 17.55 -10.74 -4.43
C PHE A 276 18.09 -11.14 -3.07
N LEU A 277 18.96 -10.29 -2.52
CA LEU A 277 19.52 -10.44 -1.20
C LEU A 277 18.69 -9.65 -0.18
N VAL A 278 18.28 -10.26 0.92
CA VAL A 278 17.65 -9.54 2.05
C VAL A 278 18.75 -8.82 2.85
N THR A 279 18.77 -7.49 2.80
CA THR A 279 19.89 -6.65 3.29
C THR A 279 19.55 -5.82 4.54
N GLY A 280 18.29 -5.72 4.93
CA GLY A 280 17.85 -4.93 6.08
C GLY A 280 16.43 -5.25 6.54
N THR A 281 16.16 -4.92 7.80
CA THR A 281 14.83 -5.03 8.43
C THR A 281 14.40 -3.68 9.03
N ASP A 282 13.29 -3.66 9.77
CA ASP A 282 12.88 -2.60 10.71
C ASP A 282 13.95 -2.26 11.78
N GLY A 283 14.89 -3.18 11.99
CA GLY A 283 16.11 -3.01 12.78
C GLY A 283 17.24 -2.29 12.06
N GLY A 284 17.10 -1.91 10.79
CA GLY A 284 18.16 -1.33 9.96
C GLY A 284 18.93 -2.39 9.15
N PRO A 285 20.14 -2.06 8.65
CA PRO A 285 20.91 -2.98 7.80
C PRO A 285 21.39 -4.21 8.60
N THR A 286 21.27 -5.39 7.99
CA THR A 286 21.75 -6.65 8.60
C THR A 286 23.25 -6.87 8.30
N PRO A 287 23.99 -7.56 9.20
CA PRO A 287 25.36 -7.99 8.94
C PRO A 287 25.46 -8.78 7.63
N LYS A 288 26.51 -8.54 6.83
CA LYS A 288 26.69 -9.23 5.53
C LYS A 288 26.71 -10.76 5.63
N SER A 289 27.22 -11.29 6.75
CA SER A 289 27.31 -12.73 7.02
C SER A 289 25.96 -13.40 7.34
N THR A 290 24.91 -12.62 7.62
CA THR A 290 23.58 -13.15 7.97
C THR A 290 22.55 -12.82 6.89
N ARG A 291 22.99 -12.38 5.71
CA ARG A 291 22.10 -12.13 4.56
C ARG A 291 21.89 -13.43 3.80
N TRP A 292 20.75 -13.55 3.15
CA TRP A 292 20.40 -14.70 2.34
C TRP A 292 19.68 -14.26 1.07
N TYR A 293 19.78 -15.08 0.02
CA TYR A 293 19.09 -14.88 -1.24
C TYR A 293 17.69 -15.45 -1.18
N GLU A 294 16.77 -14.77 -1.83
CA GLU A 294 15.37 -15.16 -2.02
C GLU A 294 14.89 -14.69 -3.38
N VAL A 295 13.78 -15.28 -3.83
CA VAL A 295 12.93 -14.68 -4.88
C VAL A 295 11.61 -14.17 -4.29
N THR A 296 11.31 -14.54 -3.04
CA THR A 296 10.12 -14.11 -2.29
C THR A 296 10.49 -13.87 -0.84
N THR A 297 10.17 -12.70 -0.29
CA THR A 297 10.36 -12.43 1.15
C THR A 297 9.04 -12.06 1.80
N ASP A 298 8.78 -12.65 2.97
CA ASP A 298 7.63 -12.26 3.78
C ASP A 298 7.90 -10.94 4.51
N VAL A 299 6.91 -10.04 4.47
CA VAL A 299 6.88 -8.78 5.20
C VAL A 299 5.72 -8.84 6.20
N ALA A 300 6.00 -9.17 7.45
CA ALA A 300 4.97 -9.26 8.49
C ALA A 300 4.48 -7.87 8.94
N VAL A 301 3.39 -7.85 9.72
CA VAL A 301 2.78 -6.61 10.24
C VAL A 301 3.79 -5.84 11.09
N GLY A 302 3.91 -4.53 10.83
CA GLY A 302 4.86 -3.63 11.48
C GLY A 302 6.30 -3.77 10.98
N GLN A 303 6.60 -4.74 10.11
CA GLN A 303 7.97 -4.96 9.67
C GLN A 303 8.32 -4.17 8.41
N MET A 304 9.63 -3.93 8.29
CA MET A 304 10.27 -3.48 7.06
C MET A 304 11.12 -4.59 6.47
N ARG A 305 11.26 -4.58 5.15
CA ARG A 305 12.28 -5.34 4.43
C ARG A 305 13.00 -4.44 3.45
N GLN A 306 14.31 -4.62 3.37
CA GLN A 306 15.15 -4.06 2.33
C GLN A 306 15.75 -5.20 1.54
N ILE A 307 15.50 -5.22 0.23
CA ILE A 307 16.05 -6.20 -0.71
C ILE A 307 16.94 -5.49 -1.72
N GLU A 308 18.02 -6.16 -2.14
CA GLU A 308 18.93 -5.65 -3.17
C GLU A 308 19.21 -6.73 -4.22
N PHE A 309 19.23 -6.35 -5.50
CA PHE A 309 19.56 -7.24 -6.61
C PHE A 309 20.30 -6.47 -7.71
N LEU A 310 20.94 -7.22 -8.61
CA LEU A 310 21.46 -6.69 -9.86
C LEU A 310 20.39 -6.91 -10.93
N ALA A 311 20.00 -5.86 -11.67
CA ALA A 311 19.05 -5.98 -12.77
C ALA A 311 19.77 -6.45 -14.05
N ASP A 312 20.23 -7.70 -14.08
CA ASP A 312 21.05 -8.27 -15.14
C ASP A 312 20.25 -8.98 -16.26
N GLU A 313 18.93 -9.09 -16.11
CA GLU A 313 18.04 -9.67 -17.12
C GLU A 313 17.07 -8.64 -17.70
N GLU A 314 17.22 -8.32 -19.01
CA GLU A 314 16.31 -7.40 -19.71
C GLU A 314 14.91 -8.01 -19.85
N GLY A 315 13.87 -7.21 -19.59
CA GLY A 315 12.50 -7.72 -19.67
C GLY A 315 11.47 -6.86 -18.97
N ASP A 316 10.22 -7.34 -19.03
CA ASP A 316 9.12 -6.93 -18.17
C ASP A 316 8.86 -8.06 -17.18
N TRP A 317 9.23 -7.84 -15.93
CA TRP A 317 9.18 -8.86 -14.88
C TRP A 317 8.10 -8.52 -13.86
N ALA A 318 7.20 -9.47 -13.59
CA ALA A 318 6.17 -9.29 -12.58
C ALA A 318 6.79 -9.10 -11.19
N PHE A 319 6.21 -8.18 -10.43
CA PHE A 319 6.58 -7.92 -9.05
C PHE A 319 5.29 -7.77 -8.25
N HIS A 320 5.03 -8.69 -7.31
CA HIS A 320 3.70 -8.79 -6.71
C HIS A 320 3.69 -9.44 -5.32
N CYS A 321 2.59 -9.26 -4.59
CA CYS A 321 2.30 -10.10 -3.43
C CYS A 321 1.89 -11.50 -3.89
N HIS A 322 2.42 -12.54 -3.27
CA HIS A 322 2.20 -13.93 -3.66
C HIS A 322 0.98 -14.58 -2.97
N LYS A 323 0.14 -13.78 -2.30
CA LYS A 323 -1.20 -14.20 -1.92
C LYS A 323 -2.12 -13.87 -3.09
N SER A 324 -2.66 -14.88 -3.77
CA SER A 324 -3.48 -14.71 -4.98
C SER A 324 -4.63 -13.74 -4.79
N HIS A 325 -5.28 -13.78 -3.63
CA HIS A 325 -6.34 -12.83 -3.27
C HIS A 325 -5.89 -11.36 -3.28
N HIS A 326 -4.62 -11.08 -2.93
CA HIS A 326 -4.10 -9.72 -2.88
C HIS A 326 -3.78 -9.17 -4.29
N THR A 327 -3.83 -10.02 -5.32
CA THR A 327 -3.57 -9.65 -6.71
C THR A 327 -4.84 -9.70 -7.58
N MET A 328 -6.04 -9.56 -6.99
CA MET A 328 -7.33 -9.78 -7.67
C MET A 328 -8.36 -8.64 -7.48
N ASN A 329 -7.94 -7.42 -7.08
CA ASN A 329 -8.83 -6.26 -6.80
C ASN A 329 -10.14 -6.68 -6.07
N ALA A 330 -11.29 -6.09 -6.41
CA ALA A 330 -12.57 -6.29 -5.73
C ALA A 330 -13.06 -7.74 -5.88
N MET A 331 -12.70 -8.59 -4.92
CA MET A 331 -13.16 -9.96 -4.80
C MET A 331 -14.37 -10.03 -3.85
N GLY A 332 -15.48 -10.59 -4.34
CA GLY A 332 -16.63 -10.91 -3.49
C GLY A 332 -16.45 -12.29 -2.85
N HIS A 333 -16.49 -12.37 -1.52
CA HIS A 333 -16.40 -13.65 -0.79
C HIS A 333 -17.64 -14.56 -0.92
N ASN A 334 -18.72 -14.04 -1.48
CA ASN A 334 -20.04 -14.68 -1.48
C ASN A 334 -20.47 -15.27 -2.84
N VAL A 335 -19.55 -15.37 -3.81
CA VAL A 335 -19.85 -15.96 -5.12
C VAL A 335 -19.70 -17.50 -5.05
N PRO A 336 -20.73 -18.29 -5.42
CA PRO A 336 -20.63 -19.74 -5.39
C PRO A 336 -19.60 -20.26 -6.40
N THR A 337 -18.90 -21.35 -6.08
CA THR A 337 -17.99 -22.02 -7.01
C THR A 337 -18.78 -22.71 -8.13
N LEU A 338 -18.58 -22.27 -9.38
CA LEU A 338 -19.27 -22.80 -10.57
C LEU A 338 -18.36 -23.65 -11.48
N ILE A 339 -17.10 -23.85 -11.09
CA ILE A 339 -16.12 -24.63 -11.86
C ILE A 339 -16.65 -26.05 -12.08
N GLY A 340 -16.75 -26.46 -13.35
CA GLY A 340 -17.22 -27.79 -13.75
C GLY A 340 -18.74 -28.00 -13.69
N VAL A 341 -19.54 -26.97 -13.40
CA VAL A 341 -21.00 -27.02 -13.55
C VAL A 341 -21.34 -26.81 -15.03
N ASP A 342 -21.96 -27.81 -15.67
CA ASP A 342 -22.39 -27.73 -17.06
C ASP A 342 -23.63 -26.85 -17.21
N HIS A 343 -23.44 -25.61 -17.68
CA HIS A 343 -24.55 -24.69 -17.92
C HIS A 343 -25.16 -24.81 -19.33
N ARG A 344 -24.68 -25.74 -20.17
CA ARG A 344 -25.18 -25.89 -21.55
C ARG A 344 -26.67 -26.21 -21.51
N GLY A 345 -27.47 -25.34 -22.14
CA GLY A 345 -28.93 -25.44 -22.18
C GLY A 345 -29.67 -24.76 -21.01
N ILE A 346 -29.01 -24.54 -19.86
CA ILE A 346 -29.54 -23.70 -18.76
C ILE A 346 -29.26 -22.23 -19.04
N ALA A 347 -28.03 -21.89 -19.47
CA ALA A 347 -27.62 -20.54 -19.84
C ALA A 347 -28.59 -19.91 -20.86
N LYS A 348 -28.98 -20.69 -21.89
CA LYS A 348 -29.90 -20.25 -22.94
C LYS A 348 -31.32 -19.97 -22.42
N LYS A 349 -31.76 -20.73 -21.41
CA LYS A 349 -33.05 -20.51 -20.74
C LYS A 349 -33.00 -19.31 -19.80
N ILE A 350 -31.89 -19.12 -19.08
CA ILE A 350 -31.72 -17.96 -18.20
C ILE A 350 -31.59 -16.68 -19.03
N ASN A 351 -30.78 -16.65 -20.10
CA ASN A 351 -30.67 -15.48 -20.98
C ASN A 351 -31.99 -15.14 -21.69
N SER A 352 -32.84 -16.13 -21.96
CA SER A 352 -34.18 -15.86 -22.49
C SER A 352 -35.14 -15.20 -21.50
N LEU A 353 -34.85 -15.29 -20.20
CA LEU A 353 -35.65 -14.71 -19.11
C LEU A 353 -35.02 -13.43 -18.53
N ILE A 354 -33.69 -13.34 -18.53
CA ILE A 354 -32.87 -12.24 -18.06
C ILE A 354 -31.80 -12.00 -19.13
N PRO A 355 -32.04 -11.10 -20.10
CA PRO A 355 -31.14 -10.88 -21.24
C PRO A 355 -29.70 -10.55 -20.85
N ASP A 356 -29.52 -9.94 -19.68
CA ASP A 356 -28.23 -9.49 -19.16
C ASP A 356 -27.53 -10.52 -18.26
N TYR A 357 -28.07 -11.74 -18.14
CA TYR A 357 -27.45 -12.79 -17.34
C TYR A 357 -26.20 -13.35 -18.04
N MET A 358 -25.10 -13.42 -17.30
CA MET A 358 -23.82 -13.93 -17.77
C MET A 358 -23.40 -15.15 -16.95
N VAL A 359 -23.06 -16.23 -17.66
CA VAL A 359 -22.53 -17.45 -17.03
C VAL A 359 -21.04 -17.24 -16.78
N MET A 360 -20.68 -17.13 -15.50
CA MET A 360 -19.30 -16.95 -15.07
C MET A 360 -18.77 -18.20 -14.38
N GLY A 361 -17.47 -18.46 -14.49
CA GLY A 361 -16.79 -19.42 -13.60
C GLY A 361 -16.86 -20.90 -14.00
N GLU A 362 -17.51 -21.28 -15.12
CA GLU A 362 -17.58 -22.69 -15.55
C GLU A 362 -16.20 -23.27 -15.92
N ARG A 363 -15.38 -22.47 -16.62
CA ARG A 363 -14.05 -22.85 -17.13
C ARG A 363 -12.88 -22.16 -16.42
N GLY A 364 -13.19 -21.34 -15.40
CA GLY A 364 -12.24 -20.44 -14.75
C GLY A 364 -12.81 -19.02 -14.66
N MET A 365 -12.03 -18.08 -14.11
CA MET A 365 -12.43 -16.67 -13.96
C MET A 365 -11.78 -15.73 -15.00
N ALA A 366 -10.89 -16.24 -15.86
CA ALA A 366 -10.24 -15.51 -16.95
C ALA A 366 -11.25 -14.78 -17.85
N ASP A 367 -12.37 -15.45 -18.16
CA ASP A 367 -13.51 -14.95 -18.94
C ASP A 367 -14.07 -13.61 -18.40
N MET A 368 -13.92 -13.30 -17.09
CA MET A 368 -14.33 -12.00 -16.51
C MET A 368 -13.50 -10.82 -17.02
N THR A 369 -12.28 -11.06 -17.52
CA THR A 369 -11.37 -9.99 -17.97
C THR A 369 -11.65 -9.55 -19.40
N GLU A 370 -12.23 -10.44 -20.21
CA GLU A 370 -12.56 -10.18 -21.61
C GLU A 370 -14.02 -9.69 -21.78
N MET A 371 -14.85 -9.83 -20.74
CA MET A 371 -16.26 -9.45 -20.75
C MET A 371 -16.53 -8.24 -19.85
N GLU A 372 -16.80 -7.08 -20.48
CA GLU A 372 -17.18 -5.86 -19.77
C GLU A 372 -18.62 -5.96 -19.23
N MET A 373 -18.76 -6.30 -17.96
CA MET A 373 -20.04 -6.13 -17.26
C MET A 373 -20.21 -4.66 -16.82
N PRO A 374 -21.44 -4.11 -16.84
CA PRO A 374 -21.72 -2.85 -16.17
C PRO A 374 -21.41 -2.99 -14.67
N ILE A 375 -20.35 -2.32 -14.21
CA ILE A 375 -20.02 -2.19 -12.78
C ILE A 375 -20.46 -0.82 -12.28
N PRO A 376 -20.75 -0.67 -10.97
CA PRO A 376 -21.02 0.65 -10.41
C PRO A 376 -19.87 1.61 -10.67
N ASP A 377 -20.19 2.90 -10.91
CA ASP A 377 -19.20 3.97 -10.96
C ASP A 377 -18.25 3.90 -9.76
N ASN A 378 -16.98 4.30 -9.92
CA ASN A 378 -16.01 4.26 -8.83
C ASN A 378 -15.78 2.84 -8.25
N THR A 379 -15.60 1.86 -9.13
CA THR A 379 -15.24 0.49 -8.76
C THR A 379 -14.00 0.07 -9.55
N ALA A 380 -13.01 -0.52 -8.89
CA ALA A 380 -11.89 -1.17 -9.58
C ALA A 380 -12.30 -2.58 -10.00
N PRO A 381 -12.30 -2.92 -11.31
CA PRO A 381 -12.58 -4.28 -11.74
C PRO A 381 -11.53 -5.27 -11.19
N MET A 382 -11.96 -6.52 -11.01
CA MET A 382 -11.22 -7.59 -10.32
C MET A 382 -9.85 -7.90 -10.92
N MET A 383 -9.77 -7.96 -12.24
CA MET A 383 -8.55 -8.31 -12.97
C MET A 383 -8.47 -7.40 -14.18
N THR A 384 -7.55 -6.45 -14.14
CA THR A 384 -7.53 -5.29 -15.03
C THR A 384 -6.12 -5.00 -15.49
N GLY A 385 -5.98 -4.45 -16.69
CA GLY A 385 -4.70 -4.10 -17.27
C GLY A 385 -4.36 -4.97 -18.45
N GLU A 386 -3.84 -4.35 -19.49
CA GLU A 386 -3.44 -4.99 -20.74
C GLU A 386 -1.92 -5.04 -20.83
N GLY A 387 -1.40 -6.18 -21.25
CA GLY A 387 -0.02 -6.39 -21.64
C GLY A 387 0.12 -6.58 -23.15
N PRO A 388 1.34 -6.86 -23.65
CA PRO A 388 1.60 -7.02 -25.07
C PRO A 388 0.91 -8.25 -25.71
N PHE A 389 0.35 -9.15 -24.90
CA PHE A 389 -0.34 -10.37 -25.33
C PHE A 389 -1.82 -10.42 -24.91
N GLY A 390 -2.39 -9.32 -24.42
CA GLY A 390 -3.78 -9.27 -23.92
C GLY A 390 -3.87 -8.99 -22.42
N SER A 391 -4.98 -9.40 -21.80
CA SER A 391 -5.22 -9.22 -20.36
C SER A 391 -4.11 -9.82 -19.50
N VAL A 392 -3.70 -9.12 -18.44
CA VAL A 392 -2.69 -9.60 -17.46
C VAL A 392 -3.35 -10.45 -16.37
N GLU A 393 -4.68 -10.46 -16.27
CA GLU A 393 -5.45 -11.23 -15.26
C GLU A 393 -5.02 -10.96 -13.80
N MET A 394 -4.54 -9.75 -13.52
CA MET A 394 -4.05 -9.34 -12.20
C MET A 394 -4.69 -8.01 -11.78
N GLY A 395 -4.61 -7.72 -10.49
CA GLY A 395 -5.06 -6.49 -9.84
C GLY A 395 -4.26 -6.24 -8.56
N GLY A 396 -4.68 -5.26 -7.76
CA GLY A 396 -4.22 -5.07 -6.39
C GLY A 396 -2.71 -4.84 -6.29
N MET A 397 -2.06 -5.69 -5.50
CA MET A 397 -0.63 -5.66 -5.20
C MET A 397 0.23 -6.27 -6.31
N PHE A 398 0.14 -5.71 -7.51
CA PHE A 398 0.92 -6.11 -8.69
C PHE A 398 1.55 -4.88 -9.35
N SER A 399 2.80 -4.99 -9.78
CA SER A 399 3.48 -4.03 -10.64
C SER A 399 4.51 -4.78 -11.51
N VAL A 400 5.23 -4.04 -12.34
CA VAL A 400 6.22 -4.58 -13.27
C VAL A 400 7.56 -3.92 -13.03
N LEU A 401 8.61 -4.72 -12.81
CA LEU A 401 9.99 -4.29 -12.96
C LEU A 401 10.33 -4.28 -14.46
N LYS A 402 10.64 -3.10 -15.00
CA LYS A 402 11.03 -2.92 -16.40
C LYS A 402 12.52 -2.66 -16.48
N VAL A 403 13.26 -3.62 -17.02
CA VAL A 403 14.71 -3.54 -17.20
C VAL A 403 15.00 -3.22 -18.67
N ARG A 404 15.73 -2.14 -18.94
CA ARG A 404 16.11 -1.74 -20.32
C ARG A 404 17.58 -1.30 -20.39
N ARG A 405 18.31 -1.72 -21.42
CA ARG A 405 19.69 -1.26 -21.65
C ARG A 405 19.83 0.25 -21.84
N ASP A 406 18.82 0.90 -22.41
CA ASP A 406 18.79 2.31 -22.79
C ASP A 406 18.09 3.24 -21.78
N GLN A 407 17.54 2.69 -20.68
CA GLN A 407 17.04 3.49 -19.56
C GLN A 407 18.17 4.38 -19.03
N LYS A 408 17.96 5.70 -19.02
CA LYS A 408 19.01 6.65 -18.60
C LYS A 408 19.14 6.70 -17.07
N PRO A 409 20.34 6.93 -16.53
CA PRO A 409 20.50 7.22 -15.10
C PRO A 409 19.60 8.37 -14.65
N GLY A 410 18.87 8.21 -13.55
CA GLY A 410 17.93 9.21 -13.03
C GLY A 410 16.61 9.33 -13.80
N ASP A 411 16.45 8.64 -14.94
CA ASP A 411 15.18 8.55 -15.65
C ASP A 411 14.34 7.42 -15.05
N TYR A 412 13.10 7.74 -14.65
CA TYR A 412 12.11 6.83 -14.09
C TYR A 412 10.86 6.71 -14.97
N SER A 413 10.86 7.32 -16.16
CA SER A 413 9.74 7.22 -17.10
C SER A 413 9.53 5.78 -17.56
N ASN A 414 8.27 5.43 -17.84
CA ASN A 414 7.89 4.11 -18.34
C ASN A 414 8.41 3.93 -19.78
N PRO A 415 9.29 2.96 -20.06
CA PRO A 415 9.87 2.75 -21.39
C PRO A 415 8.92 1.99 -22.35
N GLY A 416 7.69 1.67 -21.94
CA GLY A 416 6.76 0.84 -22.70
C GLY A 416 7.02 -0.66 -22.55
N TRP A 417 6.42 -1.46 -23.43
CA TRP A 417 6.54 -2.92 -23.41
C TRP A 417 7.89 -3.41 -23.94
N PHE A 418 8.40 -4.48 -23.33
CA PHE A 418 9.63 -5.11 -23.76
C PHE A 418 9.46 -5.77 -25.13
N LYS A 419 10.45 -5.58 -26.01
CA LYS A 419 10.47 -6.22 -27.32
C LYS A 419 11.21 -7.54 -27.20
N HIS A 420 10.46 -8.63 -27.10
CA HIS A 420 11.02 -9.98 -26.99
C HIS A 420 11.91 -10.30 -28.21
N PRO A 421 13.13 -10.82 -27.99
CA PRO A 421 13.95 -11.36 -29.08
C PRO A 421 13.25 -12.49 -29.83
N GLU A 422 13.67 -12.71 -31.07
CA GLU A 422 13.11 -13.80 -31.89
C GLU A 422 13.36 -15.16 -31.23
N GLY A 423 12.33 -16.00 -31.16
CA GLY A 423 12.40 -17.34 -30.57
C GLY A 423 12.35 -17.40 -29.04
N THR A 424 12.22 -16.27 -28.33
CA THR A 424 12.17 -16.25 -26.86
C THR A 424 10.75 -16.15 -26.28
N VAL A 425 9.72 -16.25 -27.13
CA VAL A 425 8.31 -16.29 -26.73
C VAL A 425 7.82 -17.73 -26.86
N ALA A 426 7.09 -18.21 -25.85
CA ALA A 426 6.44 -19.51 -25.90
C ALA A 426 5.48 -19.57 -27.11
N HIS A 427 5.43 -20.72 -27.78
CA HIS A 427 4.59 -20.92 -28.96
C HIS A 427 3.76 -22.19 -28.81
N GLU A 428 2.66 -22.25 -29.55
CA GLU A 428 1.80 -23.42 -29.60
C GLU A 428 2.58 -24.63 -30.15
N TYR A 429 2.50 -25.75 -29.44
CA TYR A 429 3.06 -27.01 -29.92
C TYR A 429 2.13 -27.63 -30.97
N ALA A 430 2.53 -27.58 -32.23
CA ALA A 430 1.76 -28.11 -33.36
C ALA A 430 1.97 -29.61 -33.65
N GLY A 431 2.76 -30.30 -32.82
CA GLY A 431 3.03 -31.74 -32.99
C GLY A 431 1.93 -32.63 -32.39
N PRO A 432 2.02 -33.96 -32.59
CA PRO A 432 1.08 -34.89 -31.98
C PRO A 432 1.20 -34.86 -30.46
N LEU A 433 0.06 -34.73 -29.77
CA LEU A 433 -0.03 -34.88 -28.32
C LEU A 433 -0.13 -36.36 -27.97
N ALA A 434 0.66 -36.83 -27.01
CA ALA A 434 0.48 -38.14 -26.44
C ALA A 434 -0.78 -38.15 -25.55
N GLU A 435 -1.59 -39.20 -25.62
CA GLU A 435 -2.70 -39.42 -24.68
C GLU A 435 -2.12 -39.57 -23.26
N PRO A 436 -2.41 -38.64 -22.32
CA PRO A 436 -1.85 -38.72 -20.99
C PRO A 436 -2.42 -39.95 -20.28
N ALA A 437 -1.54 -40.73 -19.64
CA ALA A 437 -1.97 -41.84 -18.80
C ALA A 437 -2.88 -41.28 -17.68
N ARG A 438 -4.18 -41.59 -17.74
CA ARG A 438 -5.11 -41.23 -16.65
C ARG A 438 -4.80 -42.12 -15.45
N PHE A 439 -4.12 -41.56 -14.46
CA PHE A 439 -3.88 -42.26 -13.21
C PHE A 439 -5.21 -42.47 -12.48
N LYS A 440 -5.58 -43.74 -12.23
CA LYS A 440 -6.57 -44.09 -11.20
C LYS A 440 -5.91 -43.99 -9.82
N SER A 441 -5.50 -42.79 -9.42
CA SER A 441 -4.89 -42.57 -8.11
C SER A 441 -5.98 -42.31 -7.07
N GLU A 442 -6.74 -43.34 -6.69
CA GLU A 442 -7.14 -43.39 -5.29
C GLU A 442 -5.84 -43.68 -4.53
N GLY A 443 -5.33 -42.68 -3.81
CA GLY A 443 -4.17 -42.88 -2.95
C GLY A 443 -4.45 -44.00 -1.96
N GLY A 444 -3.47 -44.89 -1.74
CA GLY A 444 -3.54 -45.83 -0.63
C GLY A 444 -3.79 -45.07 0.68
N GLN A 445 -4.70 -45.55 1.51
CA GLN A 445 -4.93 -44.93 2.80
C GLN A 445 -3.69 -45.18 3.68
N SER A 446 -3.11 -44.12 4.25
CA SER A 446 -2.00 -44.25 5.20
C SER A 446 -2.40 -45.00 6.48
N MET A 447 -3.71 -45.08 6.75
CA MET A 447 -4.33 -45.86 7.82
C MET A 447 -5.67 -46.43 7.33
N PRO A 448 -6.07 -47.65 7.73
CA PRO A 448 -7.39 -48.18 7.38
C PRO A 448 -8.50 -47.25 7.91
N ARG A 449 -9.43 -46.83 7.05
CA ARG A 449 -10.68 -46.23 7.51
C ARG A 449 -11.43 -47.23 8.37
N SER A 450 -11.68 -46.90 9.64
CA SER A 450 -12.36 -47.77 10.60
C SER A 450 -13.75 -48.21 10.14
N GLN A 451 -14.42 -47.47 9.25
CA GLN A 451 -15.69 -47.86 8.63
C GLN A 451 -15.80 -47.20 7.24
N LYS A 452 -16.03 -47.99 6.18
CA LYS A 452 -16.71 -47.49 4.98
C LYS A 452 -18.20 -47.33 5.34
N PRO A 453 -18.87 -46.21 5.05
CA PRO A 453 -20.33 -46.19 5.07
C PRO A 453 -20.84 -47.28 4.13
N LEU A 454 -21.63 -48.22 4.65
CA LEU A 454 -22.19 -49.34 3.89
C LEU A 454 -23.39 -48.94 3.02
N THR A 455 -23.74 -47.66 2.97
CA THR A 455 -24.87 -47.15 2.19
C THR A 455 -24.50 -45.85 1.49
N SER A 456 -24.92 -45.75 0.22
CA SER A 456 -24.95 -44.49 -0.51
C SER A 456 -25.73 -43.47 0.32
N THR A 457 -25.06 -42.41 0.75
CA THR A 457 -25.76 -41.28 1.39
C THR A 457 -26.60 -40.61 0.33
N GLU A 458 -27.91 -40.81 0.38
CA GLU A 458 -28.84 -40.04 -0.44
C GLU A 458 -28.83 -38.59 0.08
N VAL A 459 -28.20 -37.70 -0.68
CA VAL A 459 -28.10 -36.29 -0.34
C VAL A 459 -29.46 -35.65 -0.63
N LYS A 460 -30.29 -35.47 0.41
CA LYS A 460 -31.51 -34.66 0.28
C LYS A 460 -31.12 -33.19 0.16
N VAL A 461 -31.08 -32.70 -1.08
CA VAL A 461 -31.00 -31.27 -1.38
C VAL A 461 -32.26 -30.59 -0.84
N ARG A 462 -32.16 -29.90 0.29
CA ARG A 462 -33.18 -28.94 0.72
C ARG A 462 -33.01 -27.69 -0.14
N LYS A 463 -33.97 -27.42 -1.03
CA LYS A 463 -34.14 -26.07 -1.59
C LYS A 463 -34.31 -25.09 -0.41
N PRO A 464 -33.59 -23.97 -0.35
CA PRO A 464 -33.86 -22.94 0.63
C PRO A 464 -35.28 -22.41 0.36
N SER A 465 -36.22 -22.79 1.22
CA SER A 465 -37.52 -22.12 1.30
C SER A 465 -37.24 -20.75 1.92
N GLY A 466 -37.43 -19.69 1.13
CA GLY A 466 -37.36 -18.32 1.62
C GLY A 466 -38.28 -18.14 2.84
N GLY A 467 -37.70 -17.59 3.89
CA GLY A 467 -38.37 -17.23 5.13
C GLY A 467 -37.42 -16.33 5.90
N HIS A 468 -37.50 -15.03 5.63
CA HIS A 468 -37.02 -14.02 6.58
C HIS A 468 -37.85 -14.18 7.84
N ASP A 469 -37.21 -14.54 8.95
CA ASP A 469 -37.68 -14.19 10.29
C ASP A 469 -36.47 -14.12 11.23
N ASN A 470 -36.19 -12.89 11.67
CA ASN A 470 -35.35 -12.49 12.80
C ASN A 470 -33.86 -12.88 12.75
N HIS A 471 -33.02 -11.91 12.38
CA HIS A 471 -32.07 -11.27 13.32
C HIS A 471 -31.43 -10.04 12.69
#